data_AF-A0A494XHV3-F1
#
_entry.id   AF-A0A494XHV3-F1
#
_cell.length_a   1.000
_cell.length_b   1.000
_cell.length_c   1.000
_cell.angle_alpha   90.00
_cell.angle_beta   90.00
_cell.angle_gamma   90.00
#
_symmetry.space_group_name_H-M   'P 1'
#
loop_
_entity.id
_entity.type
_entity.pdbx_description
1 polymer ?
#
loop_
_entity_poly.entity_id
_entity_poly.type
_entity_poly.pdbx_seq_one_letter_code
_entity_poly.pdbx_strand_id
1 'polypeptide(L)'
;MIETPAGRVELAPAPAQHLVAVSRNARVLVENDRWYMYEVSVSMLVKLIAFVDYSLSLSAPAFPPPIPRTAATFCVAGFSGVETTLIQREFIARLVCGDSRDVPLFSFLRATEAYWVVSFLLQQFSENRRVGDLGAQYGLSNAHFRRLCKHALGGSLKAELKRWRAASAVLRIIESERTLTDIALDAGFASSSHLSREIKGLLGVPPSQIWGFGVGRRWTCARSTRASSEKERRDANGRETARYTRHLCSGGAR
;
A
#
# COMPACT_ATOMS: atom_id res chain seq x y z
N MET A 1 -22.56 32.70 -13.08
CA MET A 1 -22.49 31.38 -13.73
C MET A 1 -21.93 31.59 -15.11
N ILE A 2 -20.67 31.26 -15.34
CA ILE A 2 -20.03 31.37 -16.65
C ILE A 2 -19.85 29.95 -17.14
N GLU A 3 -20.59 29.59 -18.18
CA GLU A 3 -20.42 28.32 -18.89
C GLU A 3 -19.11 28.39 -19.67
N THR A 4 -18.08 27.72 -19.15
CA THR A 4 -16.78 27.58 -19.82
C THR A 4 -16.87 26.46 -20.87
N PRO A 5 -16.39 26.66 -22.12
CA PRO A 5 -16.44 25.64 -23.16
C PRO A 5 -15.68 24.39 -22.72
N ALA A 6 -16.22 23.22 -23.07
CA ALA A 6 -15.75 21.91 -22.65
C ALA A 6 -14.21 21.75 -22.79
N GLY A 7 -13.49 21.79 -21.67
CA GLY A 7 -12.09 21.39 -21.57
C GLY A 7 -11.08 22.45 -21.13
N ARG A 8 -11.47 23.72 -20.90
CA ARG A 8 -10.54 24.70 -20.30
C ARG A 8 -10.61 24.62 -18.76
N VAL A 9 -9.52 24.23 -18.13
CA VAL A 9 -9.35 24.29 -16.68
C VAL A 9 -8.44 25.47 -16.36
N GLU A 10 -8.99 26.51 -15.74
CA GLU A 10 -8.18 27.62 -15.21
C GLU A 10 -7.67 27.26 -13.82
N LEU A 11 -6.35 27.33 -13.64
CA LEU A 11 -5.68 27.04 -12.38
C LEU A 11 -5.33 28.37 -11.71
N ALA A 12 -5.68 28.51 -10.43
CA ALA A 12 -5.35 29.71 -9.67
C ALA A 12 -3.82 29.82 -9.49
N PRO A 13 -3.22 31.02 -9.60
CA PRO A 13 -1.76 31.23 -9.53
C PRO A 13 -1.18 31.11 -8.10
N ALA A 14 -1.79 30.30 -7.23
CA ALA A 14 -1.34 30.10 -5.86
C ALA A 14 -0.14 29.12 -5.79
N PRO A 15 0.66 29.10 -4.69
CA PRO A 15 1.71 28.09 -4.48
C PRO A 15 1.18 26.65 -4.28
N ALA A 16 -0.08 26.39 -4.62
CA ALA A 16 -0.73 25.11 -4.49
C ALA A 16 -0.30 24.20 -5.66
N GLN A 17 0.09 22.96 -5.34
CA GLN A 17 0.33 21.97 -6.38
C GLN A 17 -1.01 21.37 -6.80
N HIS A 18 -1.16 21.16 -8.10
CA HIS A 18 -2.38 20.67 -8.72
C HIS A 18 -2.12 19.27 -9.28
N LEU A 19 -2.94 18.30 -8.89
CA LEU A 19 -3.03 17.03 -9.59
C LEU A 19 -3.99 17.22 -10.77
N VAL A 20 -3.44 17.33 -11.97
CA VAL A 20 -4.24 17.40 -13.19
C VAL A 20 -4.28 16.02 -13.80
N ALA A 21 -5.46 15.43 -13.90
CA ALA A 21 -5.67 14.24 -14.72
C ALA A 21 -6.26 14.67 -16.05
N VAL A 22 -5.60 14.27 -17.11
CA VAL A 22 -6.00 14.59 -18.47
C VAL A 22 -6.22 13.32 -19.26
N SER A 23 -7.19 13.35 -20.19
CA SER A 23 -7.33 12.27 -21.16
C SER A 23 -6.07 12.16 -22.04
N ARG A 24 -5.78 10.97 -22.58
CA ARG A 24 -4.56 10.70 -23.38
C ARG A 24 -4.30 11.67 -24.54
N ASN A 25 -5.35 12.35 -25.05
CA ASN A 25 -5.26 13.26 -26.19
C ASN A 25 -5.42 14.74 -25.80
N ALA A 26 -5.49 15.04 -24.51
CA ALA A 26 -5.58 16.42 -24.07
C ALA A 26 -4.24 17.14 -24.28
N ARG A 27 -4.32 18.40 -24.71
CA ARG A 27 -3.17 19.31 -24.73
C ARG A 27 -3.30 20.25 -23.55
N VAL A 28 -2.27 20.28 -22.71
CA VAL A 28 -2.16 21.28 -21.62
C VAL A 28 -1.46 22.49 -22.20
N LEU A 29 -2.18 23.62 -22.30
CA LEU A 29 -1.61 24.91 -22.68
C LEU A 29 -1.31 25.68 -21.40
N VAL A 30 -0.08 26.15 -21.29
CA VAL A 30 0.40 26.92 -20.14
C VAL A 30 0.67 28.34 -20.64
N GLU A 31 -0.19 29.27 -20.26
CA GLU A 31 0.00 30.70 -20.49
C GLU A 31 0.65 31.29 -19.23
N ASN A 32 1.89 31.76 -19.36
CA ASN A 32 2.64 32.52 -18.35
C ASN A 32 2.97 31.74 -17.06
N ASP A 33 3.98 30.86 -17.11
CA ASP A 33 4.91 30.55 -15.99
C ASP A 33 5.79 29.31 -16.31
N ARG A 34 6.78 29.02 -15.46
CA ARG A 34 7.53 27.74 -15.49
C ARG A 34 6.77 26.68 -14.69
N TRP A 35 6.20 25.71 -15.39
CA TRP A 35 5.51 24.57 -14.78
C TRP A 35 6.42 23.34 -14.72
N TYR A 36 6.32 22.60 -13.61
CA TYR A 36 6.96 21.28 -13.48
C TYR A 36 5.85 20.21 -13.49
N MET A 37 5.94 19.29 -14.44
CA MET A 37 5.00 18.18 -14.56
C MET A 37 5.60 16.91 -13.96
N TYR A 38 4.81 16.24 -13.13
CA TYR A 38 5.17 14.95 -12.54
C TYR A 38 4.10 13.93 -12.90
N GLU A 39 4.52 12.80 -13.44
CA GLU A 39 3.60 11.70 -13.73
C GLU A 39 3.26 10.94 -12.46
N VAL A 40 1.97 10.94 -12.11
CA VAL A 40 1.45 10.12 -11.01
C VAL A 40 0.91 8.83 -11.57
N SER A 41 1.35 7.71 -11.00
CA SER A 41 0.89 6.39 -11.44
C SER A 41 -0.59 6.18 -11.15
N VAL A 42 -1.40 6.02 -12.20
CA VAL A 42 -2.82 5.68 -12.08
C VAL A 42 -3.01 4.38 -11.29
N SER A 43 -2.13 3.38 -11.46
CA SER A 43 -2.22 2.12 -10.72
C SER A 43 -2.01 2.30 -9.21
N MET A 44 -1.25 3.32 -8.79
CA MET A 44 -1.13 3.68 -7.38
C MET A 44 -2.46 4.20 -6.83
N LEU A 45 -3.06 5.19 -7.51
CA LEU A 45 -4.31 5.83 -7.07
C LEU A 45 -5.48 4.84 -7.07
N VAL A 46 -5.58 4.01 -8.11
CA VAL A 46 -6.58 2.93 -8.24
C VAL A 46 -6.49 1.95 -7.07
N LYS A 47 -5.27 1.57 -6.67
CA LYS A 47 -5.10 0.70 -5.49
C LYS A 47 -5.64 1.38 -4.24
N LEU A 48 -5.24 2.63 -3.99
CA LEU A 48 -5.68 3.35 -2.79
C LEU A 48 -7.20 3.45 -2.68
N ILE A 49 -7.88 3.87 -3.75
CA ILE A 49 -9.34 3.98 -3.74
C ILE A 49 -10.03 2.62 -3.56
N ALA A 50 -9.53 1.55 -4.20
CA ALA A 50 -10.07 0.21 -4.01
C ALA A 50 -9.90 -0.30 -2.57
N PHE A 51 -8.75 -0.03 -1.94
CA PHE A 51 -8.51 -0.37 -0.54
C PHE A 51 -9.42 0.39 0.42
N VAL A 52 -9.60 1.70 0.20
CA VAL A 52 -10.49 2.53 1.02
C VAL A 52 -11.93 2.07 0.86
N ASP A 53 -12.41 1.89 -0.37
CA ASP A 53 -13.77 1.40 -0.66
C ASP A 53 -14.03 0.04 0.01
N TYR A 54 -13.08 -0.90 -0.12
CA TYR A 54 -13.15 -2.21 0.54
C TYR A 54 -13.21 -2.08 2.06
N SER A 55 -12.37 -1.22 2.67
CA SER A 55 -12.34 -1.02 4.12
C SER A 55 -13.63 -0.40 4.67
N LEU A 56 -14.27 0.48 3.90
CA LEU A 56 -15.53 1.11 4.27
C LEU A 56 -16.75 0.23 3.95
N SER A 57 -16.53 -1.02 3.52
CA SER A 57 -17.58 -1.95 3.06
C SER A 57 -18.49 -1.34 1.99
N LEU A 58 -17.97 -0.38 1.22
CA LEU A 58 -18.65 0.11 0.04
C LEU A 58 -18.63 -1.06 -0.94
N SER A 59 -19.77 -1.73 -1.08
CA SER A 59 -19.90 -2.84 -2.02
C SER A 59 -19.39 -2.35 -3.38
N ALA A 60 -18.35 -3.02 -3.90
CA ALA A 60 -17.99 -2.84 -5.30
C ALA A 60 -19.29 -3.01 -6.10
N PRO A 61 -19.68 -2.07 -6.96
CA PRO A 61 -20.94 -2.17 -7.68
C PRO A 61 -21.02 -3.54 -8.39
N ALA A 62 -22.19 -4.15 -8.49
CA ALA A 62 -22.32 -5.52 -9.04
C ALA A 62 -21.83 -5.67 -10.51
N PHE A 63 -21.49 -4.56 -11.17
CA PHE A 63 -21.02 -4.49 -12.54
C PHE A 63 -20.21 -3.21 -12.75
N PRO A 64 -19.13 -3.21 -13.57
CA PRO A 64 -18.48 -1.98 -13.97
C PRO A 64 -19.48 -1.03 -14.63
N PRO A 65 -19.71 0.20 -14.11
CA PRO A 65 -20.52 1.17 -14.82
C PRO A 65 -19.88 1.41 -16.20
N PRO A 66 -20.68 1.67 -17.25
CA PRO A 66 -20.14 1.99 -18.56
C PRO A 66 -19.13 3.13 -18.42
N ILE A 67 -17.91 2.90 -18.90
CA ILE A 67 -16.84 3.90 -18.87
C ILE A 67 -17.38 5.18 -19.51
N PRO A 68 -17.44 6.31 -18.78
CA PRO A 68 -17.83 7.57 -19.39
C PRO A 68 -16.86 7.85 -20.53
N ARG A 69 -17.35 7.82 -21.78
CA ARG A 69 -16.56 8.17 -22.98
C ARG A 69 -16.22 9.66 -23.05
N THR A 70 -16.74 10.45 -22.12
CA THR A 70 -16.48 11.87 -22.00
C THR A 70 -15.02 12.10 -21.65
N ALA A 71 -14.36 12.98 -22.40
CA ALA A 71 -13.01 13.42 -22.16
C ALA A 71 -12.88 13.95 -20.72
N ALA A 72 -12.42 13.08 -19.82
CA ALA A 72 -12.35 13.36 -18.39
C ALA A 72 -11.05 14.14 -18.11
N THR A 73 -11.05 15.43 -18.46
CA THR A 73 -10.08 16.36 -17.90
C THR A 73 -10.65 16.86 -16.57
N PHE A 74 -9.95 16.58 -15.48
CA PHE A 74 -10.32 17.10 -14.16
C PHE A 74 -9.05 17.50 -13.42
N CYS A 75 -9.14 18.61 -12.68
CA CYS A 75 -8.05 19.09 -11.85
C CYS A 75 -8.46 19.03 -10.40
N VAL A 76 -7.58 18.43 -9.61
CA VAL A 76 -7.68 18.37 -8.17
C VAL A 76 -6.55 19.23 -7.59
N ALA A 77 -6.92 20.38 -7.04
CA ALA A 77 -5.98 21.35 -6.44
C ALA A 77 -5.66 21.01 -4.98
N GLY A 78 -4.50 21.46 -4.49
CA GLY A 78 -4.20 21.54 -3.06
C GLY A 78 -3.36 20.38 -2.53
N PHE A 79 -2.46 19.84 -3.34
CA PHE A 79 -1.43 18.95 -2.84
C PHE A 79 -0.26 19.76 -2.26
N SER A 80 0.32 19.30 -1.14
CA SER A 80 1.45 19.99 -0.50
C SER A 80 2.83 19.61 -1.05
N GLY A 81 2.91 18.53 -1.85
CA GLY A 81 4.16 18.04 -2.41
C GLY A 81 3.98 16.96 -3.48
N VAL A 82 5.04 16.75 -4.27
CA VAL A 82 5.10 15.75 -5.36
C VAL A 82 5.71 14.41 -4.93
N GLU A 83 6.19 14.34 -3.70
CA GLU A 83 6.68 13.10 -3.09
C GLU A 83 5.56 12.06 -3.03
N THR A 84 5.87 10.83 -3.44
CA THR A 84 4.86 9.75 -3.54
C THR A 84 4.10 9.55 -2.23
N THR A 85 4.80 9.57 -1.08
CA THR A 85 4.19 9.40 0.25
C THR A 85 3.23 10.53 0.62
N LEU A 86 3.54 11.79 0.23
CA LEU A 86 2.65 12.93 0.46
C LEU A 86 1.39 12.82 -0.40
N ILE A 87 1.55 12.52 -1.69
CA ILE A 87 0.43 12.31 -2.62
C ILE A 87 -0.49 11.21 -2.08
N GLN A 88 0.06 10.06 -1.67
CA GLN A 88 -0.74 8.96 -1.12
C GLN A 88 -1.53 9.40 0.12
N ARG A 89 -0.87 10.07 1.08
CA ARG A 89 -1.50 10.53 2.32
C ARG A 89 -2.65 11.49 2.05
N GLU A 90 -2.43 12.50 1.22
CA GLU A 90 -3.44 13.53 0.94
C GLU A 90 -4.58 12.98 0.08
N PHE A 91 -4.28 12.08 -0.85
CA PHE A 91 -5.30 11.38 -1.63
C PHE A 91 -6.21 10.53 -0.73
N ILE A 92 -5.65 9.79 0.23
CA ILE A 92 -6.44 9.04 1.22
C ILE A 92 -7.29 9.99 2.08
N ALA A 93 -6.71 11.09 2.58
CA ALA A 93 -7.44 12.05 3.38
C ALA A 93 -8.66 12.62 2.62
N ARG A 94 -8.48 12.97 1.34
CA ARG A 94 -9.57 13.44 0.47
C ARG A 94 -10.64 12.38 0.23
N LEU A 95 -10.24 11.13 0.00
CA LEU A 95 -11.17 10.02 -0.16
C LEU A 95 -12.06 9.82 1.08
N VAL A 96 -11.47 9.92 2.28
CA VAL A 96 -12.17 9.71 3.54
C VAL A 96 -13.02 10.90 3.94
N CYS A 97 -12.49 12.13 3.80
CA CYS A 97 -13.21 13.34 4.19
C CYS A 97 -14.30 13.74 3.19
N GLY A 98 -14.18 13.34 1.91
CA GLY A 98 -15.18 13.55 0.87
C GLY A 98 -15.35 15.03 0.48
N ASP A 99 -14.64 15.48 -0.55
CA ASP A 99 -14.90 16.77 -1.20
C ASP A 99 -15.61 16.55 -2.55
N SER A 100 -16.68 17.31 -2.79
CA SER A 100 -17.41 17.35 -4.07
C SER A 100 -16.51 17.56 -5.29
N ARG A 101 -15.40 18.29 -5.14
CA ARG A 101 -14.42 18.57 -6.21
C ARG A 101 -13.66 17.34 -6.67
N ASP A 102 -13.53 16.33 -5.81
CA ASP A 102 -12.77 15.12 -6.09
C ASP A 102 -13.65 13.99 -6.69
N VAL A 103 -14.98 14.16 -6.65
CA VAL A 103 -15.95 13.18 -7.16
C VAL A 103 -15.68 12.78 -8.62
N PRO A 104 -15.35 13.68 -9.56
CA PRO A 104 -15.04 13.30 -10.93
C PRO A 104 -13.79 12.40 -11.05
N LEU A 105 -12.72 12.70 -10.30
CA LEU A 105 -11.52 11.88 -10.25
C LEU A 105 -11.84 10.49 -9.71
N PHE A 106 -12.54 10.41 -8.58
CA PHE A 106 -12.87 9.13 -7.96
C PHE A 106 -13.80 8.30 -8.84
N SER A 107 -14.78 8.94 -9.50
CA SER A 107 -15.68 8.26 -10.45
C SER A 107 -14.92 7.71 -11.65
N PHE A 108 -13.96 8.48 -12.19
CA PHE A 108 -13.08 8.03 -13.26
C PHE A 108 -12.26 6.80 -12.83
N LEU A 109 -11.60 6.85 -11.66
CA LEU A 109 -10.80 5.73 -11.17
C LEU A 109 -11.65 4.47 -10.97
N ARG A 110 -12.86 4.60 -10.39
CA ARG A 110 -13.81 3.50 -10.20
C ARG A 110 -14.36 2.93 -11.51
N ALA A 111 -14.32 3.70 -12.59
CA ALA A 111 -14.71 3.22 -13.92
C ALA A 111 -13.59 2.42 -14.63
N THR A 112 -12.36 2.40 -14.10
CA THR A 112 -11.25 1.69 -14.76
C THR A 112 -11.25 0.19 -14.47
N GLU A 113 -10.91 -0.63 -15.46
CA GLU A 113 -10.73 -2.08 -15.28
C GLU A 113 -9.74 -2.43 -14.15
N ALA A 114 -8.70 -1.60 -13.97
CA ALA A 114 -7.73 -1.78 -12.90
C ALA A 114 -8.40 -1.73 -11.51
N TYR A 115 -9.39 -0.86 -11.30
CA TYR A 115 -10.15 -0.80 -10.05
C TYR A 115 -10.90 -2.10 -9.82
N TRP A 116 -11.64 -2.57 -10.83
CA TRP A 116 -12.44 -3.78 -10.76
C TRP A 116 -11.62 -5.02 -10.42
N VAL A 117 -10.45 -5.17 -11.05
CA VAL A 117 -9.53 -6.28 -10.76
C VAL A 117 -9.00 -6.18 -9.34
N VAL A 118 -8.59 -5.01 -8.87
CA VAL A 118 -8.09 -4.84 -7.50
C VAL A 118 -9.18 -5.11 -6.48
N SER A 119 -10.39 -4.58 -6.67
CA SER A 119 -11.54 -4.82 -5.80
C SER A 119 -11.93 -6.30 -5.76
N PHE A 120 -11.94 -6.99 -6.90
CA PHE A 120 -12.12 -8.44 -6.96
C PHE A 120 -11.05 -9.18 -6.15
N LEU A 121 -9.78 -8.83 -6.32
CA LEU A 121 -8.68 -9.45 -5.57
C LEU A 121 -8.78 -9.17 -4.07
N LEU A 122 -9.24 -7.98 -3.65
CA LEU A 122 -9.48 -7.64 -2.25
C LEU A 122 -10.64 -8.43 -1.63
N GLN A 123 -11.59 -8.91 -2.42
CA GLN A 123 -12.63 -9.81 -1.91
C GLN A 123 -12.13 -11.26 -1.78
N GLN A 124 -11.11 -11.65 -2.56
CA GLN A 124 -10.64 -13.04 -2.67
C GLN A 124 -9.30 -13.30 -1.95
N PHE A 125 -8.59 -12.27 -1.47
CA PHE A 125 -7.21 -12.45 -1.00
C PHE A 125 -7.08 -13.33 0.24
N SER A 126 -8.08 -13.40 1.11
CA SER A 126 -8.06 -14.24 2.31
C SER A 126 -8.13 -15.73 1.97
N GLU A 127 -8.73 -16.07 0.83
CA GLU A 127 -8.87 -17.46 0.40
C GLU A 127 -7.57 -17.95 -0.25
N ASN A 128 -7.13 -19.17 0.07
CA ASN A 128 -5.91 -19.76 -0.50
C ASN A 128 -6.13 -20.30 -1.92
N ARG A 129 -6.72 -19.49 -2.80
CA ARG A 129 -7.04 -19.84 -4.19
C ARG A 129 -5.82 -19.81 -5.08
N ARG A 130 -5.80 -20.67 -6.10
CA ARG A 130 -4.79 -20.63 -7.15
C ARG A 130 -5.09 -19.45 -8.07
N VAL A 131 -4.03 -18.84 -8.61
CA VAL A 131 -4.16 -17.73 -9.57
C VAL A 131 -4.99 -18.13 -10.80
N GLY A 132 -4.93 -19.42 -11.19
CA GLY A 132 -5.71 -19.94 -12.30
C GLY A 132 -7.22 -19.86 -12.09
N ASP A 133 -7.65 -20.17 -10.87
CA ASP A 133 -9.07 -20.17 -10.50
C ASP A 133 -9.61 -18.75 -10.43
N LEU A 134 -8.79 -17.80 -9.96
CA LEU A 134 -9.13 -16.37 -9.93
C LEU A 134 -9.36 -15.79 -11.34
N GLY A 135 -8.53 -16.18 -12.32
CA GLY A 135 -8.70 -15.74 -13.71
C GLY A 135 -10.00 -16.24 -14.32
N ALA A 136 -10.31 -17.52 -14.14
CA ALA A 136 -11.55 -18.13 -14.60
C ALA A 136 -12.79 -17.49 -13.95
N GLN A 137 -12.75 -17.25 -12.63
CA GLN A 137 -13.82 -16.57 -11.89
C GLN A 137 -14.03 -15.13 -12.35
N TYR A 138 -12.95 -14.44 -12.73
CA TYR A 138 -13.02 -13.09 -13.31
C TYR A 138 -13.46 -13.09 -14.80
N GLY A 139 -13.59 -14.26 -15.44
CA GLY A 139 -14.00 -14.38 -16.84
C GLY A 139 -12.88 -14.17 -17.86
N LEU A 140 -11.61 -14.27 -17.46
CA LEU A 140 -10.46 -14.08 -18.34
C LEU A 140 -9.57 -15.33 -18.43
N SER A 141 -8.87 -15.46 -19.56
CA SER A 141 -7.80 -16.46 -19.66
C SER A 141 -6.66 -16.13 -18.68
N ASN A 142 -5.98 -17.15 -18.17
CA ASN A 142 -4.90 -16.99 -17.18
C ASN A 142 -3.80 -16.03 -17.66
N ALA A 143 -3.45 -16.06 -18.94
CA ALA A 143 -2.45 -15.16 -19.52
C ALA A 143 -2.93 -13.70 -19.57
N HIS A 144 -4.21 -13.46 -19.88
CA HIS A 144 -4.77 -12.11 -19.90
C HIS A 144 -4.92 -11.57 -18.48
N PHE A 145 -5.50 -12.35 -17.57
CA PHE A 145 -5.67 -11.99 -16.17
C PHE A 145 -4.34 -11.62 -15.50
N ARG A 146 -3.28 -12.41 -15.69
CA ARG A 146 -1.96 -12.10 -15.12
C ARG A 146 -1.37 -10.79 -15.65
N ARG A 147 -1.57 -10.48 -16.94
CA ARG A 147 -1.11 -9.22 -17.53
C ARG A 147 -1.88 -8.04 -16.95
N LEU A 148 -3.19 -8.17 -16.86
CA LEU A 148 -4.07 -7.18 -16.29
C LEU A 148 -3.73 -6.90 -14.81
N CYS A 149 -3.58 -7.93 -13.99
CA CYS A 149 -3.13 -7.80 -12.61
C CYS A 149 -1.73 -7.19 -12.51
N LYS A 150 -0.78 -7.57 -13.38
CA LYS A 150 0.58 -6.98 -13.35
C LYS A 150 0.53 -5.48 -13.60
N HIS A 151 -0.28 -5.03 -14.55
CA HIS A 151 -0.46 -3.62 -14.86
C HIS A 151 -1.17 -2.87 -13.71
N ALA A 152 -2.27 -3.43 -13.19
CA ALA A 152 -3.06 -2.82 -12.11
C ALA A 152 -2.31 -2.78 -10.77
N LEU A 153 -1.49 -3.79 -10.45
CA LEU A 153 -0.78 -3.89 -9.18
C LEU A 153 0.62 -3.25 -9.23
N GLY A 154 1.19 -3.11 -10.42
CA GLY A 154 2.59 -2.69 -10.62
C GLY A 154 3.61 -3.79 -10.33
N GLY A 155 3.18 -5.05 -10.20
CA GLY A 155 4.04 -6.14 -9.76
C GLY A 155 3.45 -7.54 -9.92
N SER A 156 4.09 -8.53 -9.29
CA SER A 156 3.62 -9.92 -9.32
C SER A 156 2.38 -10.12 -8.45
N LEU A 157 1.29 -10.59 -9.05
CA LEU A 157 0.03 -10.90 -8.35
C LEU A 157 0.23 -11.79 -7.11
N LYS A 158 1.02 -12.86 -7.24
CA LYS A 158 1.27 -13.79 -6.12
C LYS A 158 1.98 -13.10 -4.96
N ALA A 159 2.96 -12.25 -5.26
CA ALA A 159 3.70 -11.51 -4.23
C ALA A 159 2.82 -10.45 -3.55
N GLU A 160 1.91 -9.83 -4.31
CA GLU A 160 0.97 -8.84 -3.81
C GLU A 160 -0.07 -9.45 -2.87
N LEU A 161 -0.74 -10.53 -3.28
CA LEU A 161 -1.68 -11.26 -2.44
C LEU A 161 -1.03 -11.74 -1.14
N LYS A 162 0.23 -12.20 -1.23
CA LYS A 162 1.00 -12.60 -0.06
C LYS A 162 1.22 -11.43 0.91
N ARG A 163 1.56 -10.24 0.39
CA ARG A 163 1.71 -9.01 1.19
C ARG A 163 0.39 -8.61 1.85
N TRP A 164 -0.73 -8.69 1.14
CA TRP A 164 -2.05 -8.36 1.70
C TRP A 164 -2.49 -9.33 2.79
N ARG A 165 -2.26 -10.64 2.60
CA ARG A 165 -2.50 -11.66 3.65
C ARG A 165 -1.68 -11.39 4.91
N ALA A 166 -0.40 -11.06 4.75
CA ALA A 166 0.45 -10.73 5.88
C ALA A 166 0.01 -9.44 6.59
N ALA A 167 -0.33 -8.39 5.84
CA ALA A 167 -0.84 -7.15 6.41
C ALA A 167 -2.17 -7.36 7.17
N SER A 168 -3.09 -8.15 6.60
CA SER A 168 -4.35 -8.51 7.26
C SER A 168 -4.12 -9.34 8.53
N ALA A 169 -3.19 -10.30 8.50
CA ALA A 169 -2.84 -11.07 9.69
C ALA A 169 -2.25 -10.17 10.78
N VAL A 170 -1.39 -9.22 10.43
CA VAL A 170 -0.82 -8.23 11.36
C VAL A 170 -1.92 -7.36 11.96
N LEU A 171 -2.87 -6.88 11.15
CA LEU A 171 -4.00 -6.11 11.63
C LEU A 171 -4.84 -6.92 12.63
N ARG A 172 -5.16 -8.17 12.32
CA ARG A 172 -5.87 -9.09 13.24
C ARG A 172 -5.09 -9.34 14.53
N ILE A 173 -3.76 -9.41 14.49
CA ILE A 173 -2.92 -9.54 15.70
C ILE A 173 -3.01 -8.28 16.57
N ILE A 174 -3.12 -7.10 15.98
CA ILE A 174 -3.24 -5.82 16.70
C ILE A 174 -4.65 -5.63 17.26
N GLU A 175 -5.67 -6.04 16.51
CA GLU A 175 -7.09 -5.81 16.83
C GLU A 175 -7.71 -6.89 17.72
N SER A 176 -7.12 -8.09 17.80
CA SER A 176 -7.73 -9.23 18.49
C SER A 176 -6.87 -9.80 19.62
N GLU A 177 -7.51 -10.37 20.63
CA GLU A 177 -6.87 -11.19 21.67
C GLU A 177 -6.76 -12.68 21.27
N ARG A 178 -7.01 -13.02 19.99
CA ARG A 178 -7.00 -14.40 19.50
C ARG A 178 -5.58 -14.96 19.43
N THR A 179 -5.44 -16.28 19.57
CA THR A 179 -4.11 -16.89 19.52
C THR A 179 -3.47 -16.72 18.14
N LEU A 180 -2.13 -16.62 18.11
CA LEU A 180 -1.38 -16.50 16.86
C LEU A 180 -1.61 -17.69 15.91
N THR A 181 -1.95 -18.84 16.47
CA THR A 181 -2.28 -20.05 15.71
C THR A 181 -3.59 -19.90 14.96
N ASP A 182 -4.64 -19.40 15.63
CA ASP A 182 -5.95 -19.18 14.99
C ASP A 182 -5.85 -18.15 13.87
N ILE A 183 -5.14 -17.04 14.11
CA ILE A 183 -4.92 -15.99 13.11
C ILE A 183 -4.15 -16.54 11.90
N ALA A 184 -3.18 -17.42 12.12
CA ALA A 184 -2.43 -18.04 11.04
C ALA A 184 -3.32 -18.92 10.16
N LEU A 185 -4.18 -19.74 10.76
CA LEU A 185 -5.11 -20.60 10.03
C LEU A 185 -6.15 -19.78 9.25
N ASP A 186 -6.74 -18.76 9.88
CA ASP A 186 -7.72 -17.86 9.24
C ASP A 186 -7.13 -17.02 8.09
N ALA A 187 -5.81 -16.79 8.12
CA ALA A 187 -5.09 -16.08 7.06
C ALA A 187 -4.51 -17.03 5.97
N GLY A 188 -4.77 -18.33 6.08
CA GLY A 188 -4.36 -19.34 5.10
C GLY A 188 -2.91 -19.83 5.23
N PHE A 189 -2.27 -19.64 6.39
CA PHE A 189 -0.94 -20.18 6.68
C PHE A 189 -1.00 -21.57 7.31
N ALA A 190 -0.05 -22.42 6.95
CA ALA A 190 0.04 -23.79 7.49
C ALA A 190 0.33 -23.86 9.00
N SER A 191 0.92 -22.82 9.61
CA SER A 191 1.18 -22.74 11.05
C SER A 191 1.53 -21.31 11.50
N SER A 192 1.46 -21.05 12.81
CA SER A 192 1.90 -19.80 13.45
C SER A 192 3.39 -19.49 13.21
N SER A 193 4.23 -20.52 13.10
CA SER A 193 5.65 -20.37 12.75
C SER A 193 5.86 -19.95 11.30
N HIS A 194 5.06 -20.49 10.37
CA HIS A 194 5.09 -20.06 8.97
C HIS A 194 4.68 -18.59 8.84
N LEU A 195 3.57 -18.20 9.48
CA LEU A 195 3.12 -16.81 9.57
C LEU A 195 4.22 -15.90 10.14
N SER A 196 4.88 -16.31 11.23
CA SER A 196 5.90 -15.50 11.89
C SER A 196 7.14 -15.24 11.04
N ARG A 197 7.61 -16.26 10.29
CA ARG A 197 8.72 -16.08 9.34
C ARG A 197 8.33 -15.14 8.20
N GLU A 198 7.10 -15.24 7.72
CA GLU A 198 6.60 -14.41 6.63
C GLU A 198 6.43 -12.95 7.06
N ILE A 199 5.83 -12.71 8.23
CA ILE A 199 5.72 -11.35 8.80
C ILE A 199 7.11 -10.76 9.04
N LYS A 200 8.04 -11.52 9.62
CA LYS A 200 9.41 -11.06 9.84
C LYS A 200 10.14 -10.74 8.53
N GLY A 201 9.94 -11.57 7.49
CA GLY A 201 10.51 -11.33 6.17
C GLY A 201 9.96 -10.08 5.48
N LEU A 202 8.69 -9.74 5.73
CA LEU A 202 8.02 -8.61 5.12
C LEU A 202 8.19 -7.29 5.88
N LEU A 203 8.12 -7.33 7.21
CA LEU A 203 8.13 -6.15 8.08
C LEU A 203 9.45 -5.95 8.84
N GLY A 204 10.37 -6.92 8.77
CA GLY A 204 11.63 -6.90 9.51
C GLY A 204 11.50 -7.24 11.01
N VAL A 205 10.27 -7.24 11.55
CA VAL A 205 9.97 -7.51 12.96
C VAL A 205 9.05 -8.73 13.12
N PRO A 206 9.26 -9.57 14.15
CA PRO A 206 8.40 -10.73 14.40
C PRO A 206 7.05 -10.34 15.02
N PRO A 207 5.98 -11.15 14.84
CA PRO A 207 4.65 -10.88 15.39
C PRO A 207 4.63 -10.62 16.91
N SER A 208 5.45 -11.34 17.68
CA SER A 208 5.53 -11.17 19.14
C SER A 208 5.95 -9.76 19.56
N GLN A 209 6.74 -9.08 18.74
CA GLN A 209 7.11 -7.68 19.00
C GLN A 209 5.98 -6.71 18.63
N ILE A 210 5.12 -7.09 17.67
CA ILE A 210 3.95 -6.32 17.26
C ILE A 210 2.82 -6.43 18.31
N TRP A 211 2.67 -7.60 18.94
CA TRP A 211 1.68 -7.87 19.99
C TRP A 211 1.75 -6.91 21.19
N GLY A 212 2.92 -6.33 21.44
CA GLY A 212 3.11 -5.33 22.49
C GLY A 212 2.42 -3.97 22.22
N PHE A 213 1.94 -3.74 20.99
CA PHE A 213 1.39 -2.45 20.55
C PHE A 213 -0.15 -2.38 20.49
N GLY A 214 -0.85 -3.51 20.68
CA GLY A 214 -2.32 -3.55 20.74
C GLY A 214 -2.86 -2.78 21.94
N VAL A 215 -3.94 -2.03 21.71
CA VAL A 215 -4.67 -1.10 22.60
C VAL A 215 -4.41 -1.30 24.11
N GLY A 216 -3.76 -0.32 24.76
CA GLY A 216 -3.79 -0.15 26.22
C GLY A 216 -2.53 -0.50 27.02
N ARG A 217 -1.40 -0.91 26.42
CA ARG A 217 -0.15 -1.15 27.18
C ARG A 217 0.95 -0.14 26.90
N ARG A 218 1.41 0.50 27.97
CA ARG A 218 2.45 1.54 28.01
C ARG A 218 3.80 0.94 27.59
N TRP A 219 4.44 1.58 26.62
CA TRP A 219 5.80 1.26 26.21
C TRP A 219 6.75 1.35 27.42
N THR A 220 7.29 0.23 27.86
CA THR A 220 8.59 0.23 28.51
C THR A 220 9.59 -0.15 27.44
N CYS A 221 10.42 0.83 27.06
CA CYS A 221 11.57 0.61 26.20
C CYS A 221 12.56 -0.27 26.96
N ALA A 222 12.36 -1.58 26.95
CA ALA A 222 13.38 -2.53 27.35
C ALA A 222 14.44 -2.52 26.24
N ARG A 223 15.50 -1.74 26.48
CA ARG A 223 16.79 -1.88 25.80
C ARG A 223 17.14 -3.36 25.79
N SER A 224 16.91 -4.05 24.67
CA SER A 224 17.54 -5.34 24.43
C SER A 224 18.98 -5.07 24.03
N THR A 225 19.83 -4.80 25.03
CA THR A 225 21.18 -5.33 24.96
C THR A 225 21.01 -6.83 24.82
N ARG A 226 21.25 -7.35 23.60
CA ARG A 226 21.43 -8.78 23.41
C ARG A 226 22.56 -9.17 24.36
N ALA A 227 22.22 -9.82 25.46
CA ALA A 227 23.14 -10.71 26.14
C ALA A 227 23.53 -11.75 25.09
N SER A 228 24.69 -11.55 24.48
CA SER A 228 25.42 -12.63 23.83
C SER A 228 25.48 -13.76 24.84
N SER A 229 24.83 -14.87 24.52
CA SER A 229 25.14 -16.14 25.14
C SER A 229 26.59 -16.45 24.79
N GLU A 230 27.51 -16.01 25.65
CA GLU A 230 28.91 -16.42 25.68
C GLU A 230 28.88 -17.91 26.00
N LYS A 231 28.84 -18.73 24.95
CA LYS A 231 29.00 -20.17 25.08
C LYS A 231 30.47 -20.41 25.35
N GLU A 232 30.82 -20.41 26.63
CA GLU A 232 32.14 -20.75 27.18
C GLU A 232 32.52 -22.16 26.67
N ARG A 233 33.21 -22.22 25.53
CA ARG A 233 33.85 -23.45 25.06
C ARG A 233 35.16 -23.56 25.82
N ARG A 234 35.17 -24.43 26.83
CA ARG A 234 36.38 -24.88 27.50
C ARG A 234 36.98 -26.02 26.69
N ASP A 235 38.20 -25.83 26.21
CA ASP A 235 39.00 -26.91 25.67
C ASP A 235 39.55 -27.75 26.83
N ALA A 236 39.78 -29.05 26.61
CA ALA A 236 40.07 -30.06 27.63
C ALA A 236 41.38 -29.87 28.44
N ASN A 237 42.07 -28.72 28.32
CA ASN A 237 43.36 -28.48 28.95
C ASN A 237 43.53 -27.07 29.61
N GLY A 238 42.43 -26.36 29.88
CA GLY A 238 42.40 -25.27 30.87
C GLY A 238 43.41 -24.12 30.69
N ARG A 239 43.61 -23.59 29.48
CA ARG A 239 44.38 -22.35 29.27
C ARG A 239 43.61 -21.30 28.47
N GLU A 240 43.59 -20.08 29.00
CA GLU A 240 42.91 -18.89 28.48
C GLU A 240 43.66 -18.35 27.25
N THR A 241 42.99 -18.15 26.11
CA THR A 241 43.59 -17.57 24.90
C THR A 241 43.18 -16.10 24.71
N ALA A 242 44.17 -15.30 24.30
CA ALA A 242 44.26 -13.85 24.26
C ALA A 242 43.01 -13.04 23.85
N ARG A 243 42.71 -11.99 24.64
CA ARG A 243 41.78 -10.90 24.30
C ARG A 243 42.38 -10.01 23.21
N TYR A 244 41.69 -9.90 22.08
CA TYR A 244 41.98 -8.89 21.05
C TYR A 244 40.94 -7.76 21.15
N THR A 245 41.33 -6.65 21.78
CA THR A 245 40.53 -5.41 21.84
C THR A 245 40.78 -4.56 20.59
N ARG A 246 39.77 -4.45 19.70
CA ARG A 246 39.74 -3.41 18.68
C ARG A 246 39.20 -2.11 19.28
N HIS A 247 40.11 -1.14 19.44
CA HIS A 247 39.78 0.26 19.66
C HIS A 247 38.98 0.80 18.46
N LEU A 248 37.82 1.40 18.71
CA LEU A 248 37.11 2.25 17.77
C LEU A 248 37.37 3.71 18.14
N CYS A 249 37.96 4.44 17.19
CA CYS A 249 38.21 5.88 17.25
C CYS A 249 36.90 6.66 17.41
N SER A 250 36.83 7.48 18.46
CA SER A 250 35.88 8.59 18.57
C SER A 250 36.51 9.85 18.00
N GLY A 251 36.09 10.26 16.79
CA GLY A 251 36.34 11.60 16.26
C GLY A 251 35.32 12.58 16.85
N GLY A 252 35.78 13.60 17.54
CA GLY A 252 34.97 14.70 18.03
C GLY A 252 34.73 15.78 16.97
N ALA A 253 33.60 16.47 17.10
CA ALA A 253 33.41 17.80 16.55
C ALA A 253 32.68 18.64 17.62
N ARG A 254 33.22 19.84 17.82
CA ARG A 254 32.69 20.91 18.67
C ARG A 254 31.47 21.55 18.02
#